data_AF-A0A285LAK5-F1
#
_entry.id   AF-A0A285LAK5-F1
#
_cell.length_a   1.000
_cell.length_b   1.000
_cell.length_c   1.000
_cell.angle_alpha   90.00
_cell.angle_beta   90.00
_cell.angle_gamma   90.00
#
_symmetry.space_group_name_H-M   'P 1'
#
loop_
_entity.id
_entity.type
_entity.pdbx_description
1 polymer ?
#
loop_
_entity_poly.entity_id
_entity_poly.type
_entity_poly.pdbx_seq_one_letter_code
_entity_poly.pdbx_strand_id
1 'polypeptide(L)'
;MQPEQPRAAGVFDAARTGELRMSEQTALRLASACDALVDGLRQLRGTDLSEVSGFPELPSGVALTRGFAAKGHEFADTLTLLQEAALRYKAGYLAAGQLVSEADAAQRAALELAADRLDDGA
;
A
#
# COMPACT_ATOMS: atom_id res chain seq x y z
N MET A 1 0.94 -3.06 -27.95
CA MET A 1 -0.29 -2.93 -27.16
C MET A 1 -0.03 -3.62 -25.83
N GLN A 2 0.45 -2.89 -24.83
CA GLN A 2 0.60 -3.44 -23.47
C GLN A 2 -0.82 -3.53 -22.87
N PRO A 3 -1.22 -4.64 -22.25
CA PRO A 3 -2.48 -4.69 -21.52
C PRO A 3 -2.39 -3.65 -20.40
N GLU A 4 -3.34 -2.72 -20.38
CA GLU A 4 -3.45 -1.72 -19.33
C GLU A 4 -3.67 -2.46 -18.01
N GLN A 5 -2.61 -2.57 -17.19
CA GLN A 5 -2.78 -3.11 -15.86
C GLN A 5 -3.76 -2.18 -15.13
N PRO A 6 -4.91 -2.68 -14.65
CA PRO A 6 -5.83 -1.84 -13.92
C PRO A 6 -5.10 -1.36 -12.67
N ARG A 7 -4.85 -0.04 -12.62
CA ARG A 7 -4.42 0.64 -11.39
C ARG A 7 -5.41 0.23 -10.29
N ALA A 8 -4.96 0.06 -9.05
CA ALA A 8 -5.80 -0.48 -7.98
C ALA A 8 -7.20 0.19 -7.85
N ALA A 9 -7.30 1.49 -8.15
CA ALA A 9 -8.59 2.20 -8.26
C ALA A 9 -9.50 1.66 -9.38
N GLY A 10 -8.95 1.33 -10.54
CA GLY A 10 -9.69 0.76 -11.68
C GLY A 10 -10.25 -0.64 -11.42
N VAL A 11 -9.65 -1.44 -10.52
CA VAL A 11 -10.24 -2.75 -10.15
C VAL A 11 -11.51 -2.58 -9.32
N PHE A 12 -11.52 -1.64 -8.38
CA PHE A 12 -12.70 -1.34 -7.57
C PHE A 12 -13.83 -0.77 -8.44
N ASP A 13 -13.52 0.16 -9.33
CA ASP A 13 -14.52 0.71 -10.25
C ASP A 13 -15.07 -0.35 -11.21
N ALA A 14 -14.23 -1.20 -11.80
CA ALA A 14 -14.67 -2.29 -12.66
C ALA A 14 -15.55 -3.31 -11.93
N ALA A 15 -15.25 -3.59 -10.66
CA ALA A 15 -16.10 -4.43 -9.82
C ALA A 15 -17.46 -3.77 -9.54
N ARG A 16 -17.45 -2.47 -9.25
CA ARG A 16 -18.66 -1.68 -8.96
C ARG A 16 -19.58 -1.52 -10.18
N THR A 17 -19.03 -1.40 -11.38
CA THR A 17 -19.81 -1.40 -12.64
C THR A 17 -20.26 -2.80 -13.05
N GLY A 18 -19.74 -3.84 -12.41
CA GLY A 18 -20.05 -5.24 -12.69
C GLY A 18 -19.31 -5.81 -13.90
N GLU A 19 -18.35 -5.07 -14.46
CA GLU A 19 -17.42 -5.54 -15.51
C GLU A 19 -16.46 -6.60 -14.98
N LEU A 20 -16.12 -6.53 -13.70
CA LEU A 20 -15.37 -7.56 -12.98
C LEU A 20 -16.30 -8.32 -12.02
N ARG A 21 -16.40 -9.63 -12.21
CA ARG A 21 -17.13 -10.53 -11.31
C ARG A 21 -16.32 -11.79 -11.04
N MET A 22 -16.44 -12.33 -9.84
CA MET A 22 -15.82 -13.59 -9.46
C MET A 22 -16.66 -14.31 -8.41
N SER A 23 -16.34 -15.58 -8.15
CA SER A 23 -16.98 -16.30 -7.05
C SER A 23 -16.55 -15.72 -5.70
N GLU A 24 -17.47 -15.74 -4.74
CA GLU A 24 -17.23 -15.29 -3.36
C GLU A 24 -15.98 -15.95 -2.75
N GLN A 25 -15.84 -17.27 -2.92
CA GLN A 25 -14.66 -18.00 -2.43
C GLN A 25 -13.35 -17.49 -3.04
N THR A 26 -13.35 -17.07 -4.31
CA THR A 26 -12.17 -16.50 -4.96
C THR A 26 -11.87 -15.11 -4.44
N ALA A 27 -12.91 -14.27 -4.29
CA ALA A 27 -12.80 -12.95 -3.69
C ALA A 27 -12.20 -13.02 -2.27
N LEU A 28 -12.70 -13.92 -1.43
CA LEU A 28 -12.20 -14.12 -0.05
C LEU A 28 -10.73 -14.57 -0.01
N ARG A 29 -10.32 -15.48 -0.91
CA ARG A 29 -8.91 -15.90 -0.98
C ARG A 29 -7.99 -14.75 -1.40
N LEU A 30 -8.39 -13.98 -2.39
CA LEU A 30 -7.61 -12.82 -2.85
C LEU A 30 -7.56 -11.73 -1.77
N ALA A 31 -8.67 -11.47 -1.09
CA ALA A 31 -8.73 -10.55 0.04
C ALA A 31 -7.78 -10.98 1.18
N SER A 32 -7.75 -12.27 1.51
CA SER A 32 -6.82 -12.82 2.51
C SER A 32 -5.34 -12.69 2.09
N ALA A 33 -5.04 -12.83 0.80
CA ALA A 33 -3.69 -12.60 0.29
C ALA A 33 -3.29 -11.11 0.39
N CYS A 34 -4.23 -10.19 0.16
CA CYS A 34 -4.01 -8.76 0.39
C CYS A 34 -3.78 -8.46 1.87
N ASP A 35 -4.52 -9.10 2.79
CA ASP A 35 -4.30 -8.93 4.23
C ASP A 35 -2.90 -9.38 4.66
N ALA A 36 -2.46 -10.56 4.20
CA ALA A 36 -1.12 -11.06 4.47
C ALA A 36 -0.02 -10.12 3.92
N LEU A 37 -0.25 -9.53 2.73
CA LEU A 37 0.66 -8.54 2.17
C LEU A 37 0.71 -7.27 3.01
N VAL A 38 -0.44 -6.73 3.42
CA VAL A 38 -0.50 -5.53 4.29
C VAL A 38 0.23 -5.78 5.61
N ASP A 39 0.02 -6.93 6.24
CA ASP A 39 0.69 -7.27 7.49
C ASP A 39 2.21 -7.39 7.33
N GLY A 40 2.68 -8.02 6.24
CA GLY A 40 4.11 -8.08 5.93
C GLY A 40 4.73 -6.71 5.69
N LEU A 41 4.04 -5.82 4.97
CA LEU A 41 4.48 -4.44 4.75
C LEU A 41 4.52 -3.64 6.05
N ARG A 42 3.53 -3.83 6.93
CA ARG A 42 3.49 -3.19 8.25
C ARG A 42 4.66 -3.63 9.13
N GLN A 43 5.02 -4.92 9.11
CA GLN A 43 6.20 -5.43 9.81
C GLN A 43 7.50 -4.80 9.30
N LEU A 44 7.66 -4.69 7.98
CA LEU A 44 8.83 -4.03 7.38
C LEU A 44 8.93 -2.55 7.77
N ARG A 45 7.79 -1.84 7.83
CA ARG A 45 7.75 -0.42 8.24
C ARG A 45 8.16 -0.22 9.70
N GLY A 46 8.04 -1.24 10.56
CA GLY A 46 8.54 -1.20 11.94
C GLY A 46 10.07 -1.17 12.06
N THR A 47 10.80 -1.35 10.96
CA THR A 47 12.26 -1.20 10.92
C THR A 47 12.60 0.24 10.55
N ASP A 48 13.17 1.00 11.49
CA ASP A 48 13.64 2.37 11.21
C ASP A 48 14.98 2.31 10.45
N LEU A 49 14.95 2.68 9.17
CA LEU A 49 16.13 2.81 8.31
C LEU A 49 16.59 4.26 8.16
N SER A 50 15.90 5.22 8.79
CA SER A 50 16.23 6.64 8.73
C SER A 50 17.33 7.02 9.72
N GLU A 51 17.48 6.27 10.82
CA GLU A 51 18.62 6.38 11.73
C GLU A 51 19.87 5.72 11.13
N VAL A 52 20.76 6.55 10.61
CA VAL A 52 22.02 6.11 9.98
C VAL A 52 23.19 6.48 10.88
N SER A 53 24.00 5.49 11.25
CA SER A 53 25.23 5.65 12.01
C SER A 53 26.41 4.93 11.34
N GLY A 54 27.63 5.28 11.72
CA GLY A 54 28.86 4.61 11.24
C GLY A 54 29.67 5.36 10.18
N PHE A 55 29.17 6.49 9.66
CA PHE A 55 29.99 7.41 8.86
C PHE A 55 30.79 8.37 9.77
N PRO A 56 32.04 8.70 9.41
CA PRO A 56 32.86 9.66 10.16
C PRO A 56 32.34 11.11 10.02
N GLU A 57 32.63 11.99 10.97
CA GLU A 57 32.14 13.39 11.00
C GLU A 57 32.79 14.35 9.97
N LEU A 58 33.48 13.79 8.98
CA LEU A 58 33.98 14.55 7.83
C LEU A 58 32.79 15.02 6.96
N PRO A 59 32.93 16.11 6.17
CA PRO A 59 31.84 16.61 5.33
C PRO A 59 31.21 15.55 4.42
N SER A 60 32.02 14.61 3.91
CA SER A 60 31.53 13.47 3.12
C SER A 60 30.71 12.48 3.92
N GLY A 61 31.07 12.19 5.17
CA GLY A 61 30.33 11.29 6.03
C GLY A 61 29.00 11.90 6.48
N VAL A 62 28.97 13.20 6.79
CA VAL A 62 27.71 13.93 7.07
C VAL A 62 26.77 13.88 5.86
N ALA A 63 27.30 14.07 4.64
CA ALA A 63 26.50 13.98 3.42
C ALA A 63 25.92 12.57 3.19
N LEU A 64 26.70 11.52 3.48
CA LEU A 64 26.24 10.13 3.39
C LEU A 64 25.16 9.82 4.43
N THR A 65 25.35 10.20 5.69
CA THR A 65 24.33 10.04 6.75
C THR A 65 23.01 10.65 6.32
N ARG A 66 23.02 11.90 5.83
CA ARG A 66 21.81 12.57 5.34
C ARG A 66 21.19 11.86 4.13
N GLY A 67 22.01 11.42 3.17
CA GLY A 67 21.54 10.75 1.97
C GLY A 67 20.85 9.41 2.26
N PHE A 68 21.43 8.59 3.14
CA PHE A 68 20.82 7.33 3.54
C PHE A 68 19.59 7.53 4.43
N ALA A 69 19.58 8.52 5.32
CA ALA A 69 18.41 8.85 6.12
C ALA A 69 17.22 9.23 5.23
N ALA A 70 17.46 10.06 4.21
CA ALA A 70 16.45 10.40 3.20
C ALA A 70 15.92 9.15 2.46
N LYS A 71 16.79 8.19 2.13
CA LYS A 71 16.37 6.91 1.54
C LYS A 71 15.56 6.04 2.49
N GLY A 72 15.86 6.07 3.79
CA GLY A 72 15.04 5.44 4.82
C GLY A 72 13.61 5.98 4.83
N HIS A 73 13.45 7.32 4.74
CA HIS A 73 12.14 7.95 4.62
C HIS A 73 11.42 7.58 3.32
N GLU A 74 12.10 7.67 2.16
CA GLU A 74 11.52 7.26 0.86
C GLU A 74 11.05 5.79 0.87
N PHE A 75 11.79 4.92 1.55
CA PHE A 75 11.40 3.52 1.72
C PHE A 75 10.13 3.38 2.56
N ALA A 76 10.04 4.06 3.70
CA ALA A 76 8.84 4.05 4.54
C ALA A 76 7.60 4.57 3.81
N ASP A 77 7.75 5.63 3.01
CA ASP A 77 6.68 6.16 2.16
C ASP A 77 6.24 5.15 1.11
N THR A 78 7.20 4.48 0.47
CA THR A 78 6.93 3.44 -0.53
C THR A 78 6.16 2.26 0.08
N LEU A 79 6.54 1.82 1.27
CA LEU A 79 5.80 0.77 1.99
C LEU A 79 4.36 1.18 2.32
N THR A 80 4.14 2.46 2.64
CA THR A 80 2.81 3.01 2.92
C THR A 80 1.96 3.04 1.64
N LEU A 81 2.53 3.47 0.51
CA LEU A 81 1.86 3.43 -0.80
C LEU A 81 1.49 2.01 -1.24
N LEU A 82 2.35 1.03 -0.96
CA LEU A 82 2.06 -0.38 -1.26
C LEU A 82 0.92 -0.93 -0.39
N GLN A 83 0.85 -0.54 0.89
CA GLN A 83 -0.29 -0.90 1.76
C GLN A 83 -1.60 -0.29 1.24
N GLU A 84 -1.58 0.99 0.84
CA GLU A 84 -2.73 1.69 0.25
C GLU A 84 -3.23 0.95 -1.00
N ALA A 85 -2.31 0.58 -1.90
CA ALA A 85 -2.64 -0.16 -3.11
C ALA A 85 -3.22 -1.55 -2.81
N ALA A 86 -2.64 -2.29 -1.86
CA ALA A 86 -3.12 -3.62 -1.46
C ALA A 86 -4.54 -3.56 -0.89
N LEU A 87 -4.87 -2.56 -0.08
CA LEU A 87 -6.22 -2.34 0.45
C LEU A 87 -7.23 -1.99 -0.66
N ARG A 88 -6.84 -1.20 -1.66
CA ARG A 88 -7.69 -0.93 -2.84
C ARG A 88 -7.96 -2.19 -3.66
N TYR A 89 -6.94 -3.04 -3.88
CA TYR A 89 -7.14 -4.33 -4.54
C TYR A 89 -8.08 -5.23 -3.73
N LYS A 90 -7.90 -5.32 -2.40
CA LYS A 90 -8.80 -6.04 -1.50
C LYS A 90 -10.24 -5.58 -1.68
N ALA A 91 -10.48 -4.26 -1.66
CA ALA A 91 -11.80 -3.70 -1.88
C ALA A 91 -12.39 -4.13 -3.23
N GLY A 92 -11.61 -4.05 -4.31
CA GLY A 92 -12.06 -4.44 -5.65
C GLY A 92 -12.39 -5.92 -5.77
N TYR A 93 -11.59 -6.81 -5.17
CA TYR A 93 -11.88 -8.24 -5.17
C TYR A 93 -13.13 -8.58 -4.38
N LEU A 94 -13.31 -7.98 -3.20
CA LEU A 94 -14.52 -8.16 -2.37
C LEU A 94 -15.77 -7.65 -3.11
N ALA A 95 -15.69 -6.48 -3.74
CA ALA A 95 -16.78 -5.93 -4.55
C ALA A 95 -17.14 -6.86 -5.72
N ALA A 96 -16.14 -7.43 -6.40
CA ALA A 96 -16.35 -8.37 -7.51
C ALA A 96 -16.97 -9.70 -7.06
N GLY A 97 -16.81 -10.07 -5.78
CA GLY A 97 -17.48 -11.19 -5.12
C GLY A 97 -18.83 -10.84 -4.48
N GLN A 98 -19.34 -9.62 -4.69
CA GLN A 98 -20.56 -9.07 -4.08
C GLN A 98 -20.54 -8.93 -2.54
N LEU A 99 -19.35 -8.89 -1.94
CA LEU A 99 -19.12 -8.63 -0.51
C LEU A 99 -18.99 -7.12 -0.29
N VAL A 100 -20.09 -6.39 -0.50
CA VAL A 100 -20.09 -4.91 -0.60
C VAL A 100 -19.68 -4.24 0.71
N SER A 101 -20.16 -4.73 1.86
CA SER A 101 -19.86 -4.15 3.16
C SER A 101 -18.37 -4.25 3.50
N GLU A 102 -17.77 -5.41 3.22
CA GLU A 102 -16.35 -5.68 3.43
C GLU A 102 -15.49 -4.90 2.43
N ALA A 103 -15.96 -4.76 1.19
CA ALA A 103 -15.32 -3.94 0.18
C ALA A 103 -15.26 -2.46 0.59
N ASP A 104 -16.38 -1.91 1.09
CA ASP A 104 -16.44 -0.53 1.59
C ASP A 104 -15.53 -0.32 2.80
N ALA A 105 -15.46 -1.29 3.71
CA ALA A 105 -14.55 -1.23 4.85
C ALA A 105 -13.07 -1.21 4.41
N ALA A 106 -12.69 -2.06 3.45
CA ALA A 106 -11.34 -2.07 2.89
C ALA A 106 -11.02 -0.78 2.12
N GLN A 107 -11.99 -0.24 1.37
CA GLN A 107 -11.82 1.01 0.64
C GLN A 107 -11.66 2.20 1.59
N ARG A 108 -12.41 2.23 2.70
CA ARG A 108 -12.25 3.24 3.76
C ARG A 108 -10.86 3.19 4.39
N ALA A 109 -10.37 2.00 4.76
CA ALA A 109 -9.02 1.84 5.31
C ALA A 109 -7.93 2.35 4.35
N ALA A 110 -8.11 2.15 3.03
CA ALA A 110 -7.19 2.71 2.04
C ALA A 110 -7.23 4.25 1.98
N LEU A 111 -8.40 4.85 2.18
CA LEU A 111 -8.56 6.30 2.20
C LEU A 111 -7.99 6.93 3.47
N GLU A 112 -8.20 6.29 4.63
CA GLU A 112 -7.61 6.70 5.90
C GLU A 112 -6.08 6.70 5.80
N LEU A 113 -5.48 5.63 5.28
CA LEU A 113 -4.02 5.57 5.09
C LEU A 113 -3.50 6.64 4.11
N ALA A 114 -4.26 6.93 3.05
CA ALA A 114 -3.90 7.98 2.10
C ALA A 114 -4.01 9.39 2.72
N ALA A 115 -4.99 9.60 3.60
CA ALA A 115 -5.18 10.86 4.33
C ALA A 115 -4.05 11.07 5.34
N ASP A 116 -3.76 10.06 6.18
CA ASP A 116 -2.66 10.12 7.16
C ASP A 116 -1.33 10.48 6.48
N ARG A 117 -1.03 9.89 5.32
CA ARG A 117 0.18 10.19 4.56
C ARG A 117 0.22 11.63 4.03
N LEU A 118 -0.92 12.21 3.68
CA LEU A 118 -1.00 13.61 3.24
C LEU A 118 -0.79 14.57 4.42
N ASP A 119 -1.29 14.21 5.60
CA ASP A 119 -1.10 14.98 6.83
C ASP A 119 0.35 14.90 7.34
N ASP A 120 0.99 13.73 7.25
CA ASP A 120 2.40 13.53 7.63
C ASP A 120 3.40 14.24 6.66
N GLY A 121 2.96 14.53 5.44
CA GLY A 121 3.77 15.19 4.40
C GLY A 121 3.58 16.70 4.27
N ALA A 122 2.68 17.30 5.06
CA ALA A 122 2.36 18.74 5.09
C ALA A 122 3.13 19.48 6.20
#